data_AF-B9LWV6-F1
#
_entry.id   AF-B9LWV6-F1
#
_cell.length_a   1.000
_cell.length_b   1.000
_cell.length_c   1.000
_cell.angle_alpha   90.00
_cell.angle_beta   90.00
_cell.angle_gamma   90.00
#
_symmetry.space_group_name_H-M   'P 1'
#
loop_
_entity.id
_entity.type
_entity.pdbx_description
1 polymer ?
#
loop_
_entity_poly.entity_id
_entity_poly.type
_entity_poly.pdbx_seq_one_letter_code
_entity_poly.pdbx_strand_id
1 'polypeptide(L)'
;MGEKMPRWLNPKLGQRDNGTTLRHVYKRGEYEGDVVTAHVQGERINISGDTGPDNSDYTTRTPSGAARKADRRHRGVDARDDPYGYSGWDWWEYQTEDREWIPISELPEWTRP
;
A
#
# COMPACT_ATOMS: atom_id res chain seq x y z
N MET A 1 -20.73 8.44 -19.67
CA MET A 1 -21.29 7.66 -18.55
C MET A 1 -20.19 7.51 -17.52
N GLY A 2 -20.27 8.23 -16.40
CA GLY A 2 -19.24 8.17 -15.36
C GLY A 2 -19.50 6.98 -14.46
N GLU A 3 -18.84 5.86 -14.72
CA GLU A 3 -18.79 4.76 -13.75
C GLU A 3 -18.31 5.33 -12.42
N LYS A 4 -19.19 5.31 -11.41
CA LYS A 4 -18.86 5.68 -10.04
C LYS A 4 -17.78 4.73 -9.59
N MET A 5 -16.53 5.19 -9.60
CA MET A 5 -15.41 4.44 -9.07
C MET A 5 -15.77 3.99 -7.65
N PRO A 6 -15.69 2.68 -7.36
CA PRO A 6 -15.91 2.17 -6.02
C PRO A 6 -15.01 2.89 -5.02
N ARG A 7 -15.55 3.32 -3.87
CA ARG A 7 -14.82 4.07 -2.81
C ARG A 7 -13.61 3.32 -2.21
N TRP A 8 -13.41 2.07 -2.59
CA TRP A 8 -12.32 1.18 -2.19
C TRP A 8 -11.26 0.96 -3.27
N LEU A 9 -11.42 1.55 -4.46
CA LEU A 9 -10.39 1.62 -5.50
C LEU A 9 -9.73 3.00 -5.44
N ASN A 10 -8.40 3.01 -5.43
CA ASN A 10 -7.62 4.22 -5.24
C ASN A 10 -7.10 4.75 -6.57
N PRO A 11 -7.67 5.84 -7.11
CA PRO A 11 -7.27 6.37 -8.40
C PRO A 11 -5.81 6.86 -8.42
N LYS A 12 -5.21 7.20 -7.27
CA LYS A 12 -3.78 7.55 -7.17
C LYS A 12 -2.84 6.37 -7.47
N LEU A 13 -3.23 5.15 -7.11
CA LEU A 13 -2.48 3.93 -7.41
C LEU A 13 -2.78 3.41 -8.82
N GLY A 14 -4.03 3.55 -9.28
CA GLY A 14 -4.45 3.19 -10.64
C GLY A 14 -3.79 3.99 -11.77
N GLN A 15 -3.14 5.11 -11.43
CA GLN A 15 -2.32 5.90 -12.35
C GLN A 15 -0.91 5.33 -12.58
N ARG A 16 -0.50 4.32 -11.80
CA ARG A 16 0.86 3.78 -11.83
C ARG A 16 0.90 2.46 -12.58
N ASP A 17 2.04 2.19 -13.21
CA ASP A 17 2.28 0.91 -13.85
C ASP A 17 2.23 -0.24 -12.84
N ASN A 18 1.56 -1.31 -13.25
CA ASN A 18 1.60 -2.57 -12.54
C ASN A 18 3.06 -3.02 -12.42
N GLY A 19 3.50 -3.29 -11.20
CA GLY A 19 4.89 -3.59 -10.88
C GLY A 19 5.66 -2.44 -10.23
N THR A 20 5.07 -1.24 -10.11
CA THR A 20 5.69 -0.13 -9.35
C THR A 20 6.04 -0.58 -7.94
N THR A 21 7.31 -0.48 -7.57
CA THR A 21 7.77 -0.90 -6.25
C THR A 21 7.36 0.12 -5.19
N LEU A 22 6.77 -0.40 -4.13
CA LEU A 22 6.40 0.29 -2.91
C LEU A 22 7.23 -0.24 -1.75
N ARG A 23 7.52 0.62 -0.77
CA ARG A 23 8.10 0.20 0.51
C ARG A 23 7.25 0.73 1.64
N HIS A 24 6.98 -0.13 2.62
CA HIS A 24 6.41 0.25 3.89
C HIS A 24 7.55 0.60 4.84
N VAL A 25 7.67 1.88 5.21
CA VAL A 25 8.72 2.34 6.12
C VAL A 25 8.16 2.45 7.52
N TYR A 26 8.79 1.76 8.48
CA TYR A 26 8.48 1.94 9.89
C TYR A 26 9.21 3.18 10.39
N LYS A 27 8.47 4.29 10.54
CA LYS A 27 9.02 5.59 10.92
C LYS A 27 9.22 5.78 12.43
N ARG A 28 8.67 4.88 13.27
CA ARG A 28 8.69 4.98 14.74
C ARG A 28 8.58 3.61 15.42
N GLY A 29 9.23 3.46 16.57
CA GLY A 29 9.13 2.32 17.48
C GLY A 29 10.33 1.37 17.41
N GLU A 30 10.18 0.17 17.96
CA GLU A 30 11.27 -0.84 18.00
C GLU A 30 11.71 -1.31 16.60
N TYR A 31 10.81 -1.24 15.63
CA TYR A 31 11.03 -1.62 14.23
C TYR A 31 11.39 -0.40 13.36
N GLU A 32 11.77 0.73 13.96
CA GLU A 32 12.12 1.93 13.22
C GLU A 32 13.30 1.67 12.26
N GLY A 33 13.15 2.08 11.01
CA GLY A 33 14.14 1.83 9.95
C GLY A 33 13.93 0.54 9.16
N ASP A 34 13.03 -0.34 9.62
CA ASP A 34 12.66 -1.52 8.85
C ASP A 34 11.83 -1.14 7.61
N VAL A 35 11.96 -1.96 6.57
CA VAL A 35 11.24 -1.78 5.31
C VAL A 35 10.62 -3.07 4.83
N VAL A 36 9.34 -3.02 4.42
CA VAL A 36 8.66 -4.14 3.76
C VAL A 36 8.34 -3.76 2.32
N THR A 37 8.84 -4.52 1.36
CA THR A 37 8.61 -4.26 -0.06
C THR A 37 7.26 -4.79 -0.53
N ALA A 38 6.60 -4.03 -1.39
CA ALA A 38 5.35 -4.35 -2.05
C ALA A 38 5.36 -3.83 -3.50
N HIS A 39 4.34 -4.19 -4.27
CA HIS A 39 4.22 -3.78 -5.67
C HIS A 39 2.79 -3.31 -5.96
N VAL A 40 2.65 -2.28 -6.81
CA VAL A 40 1.34 -1.86 -7.31
C VAL A 40 0.84 -2.88 -8.33
N GLN A 41 -0.43 -3.24 -8.22
CA GLN A 41 -1.11 -4.08 -9.21
C GLN A 41 -2.55 -3.60 -9.37
N GLY A 42 -2.80 -2.97 -10.51
CA GLY A 42 -3.98 -2.19 -10.85
C GLY A 42 -4.01 -0.94 -9.98
N GLU A 43 -4.88 -0.97 -8.99
CA GLU A 43 -5.17 0.15 -8.10
C GLU A 43 -4.94 -0.23 -6.63
N ARG A 44 -4.21 -1.32 -6.41
CA ARG A 44 -4.02 -2.01 -5.14
C ARG A 44 -2.55 -2.39 -4.93
N ILE A 45 -2.21 -2.71 -3.70
CA ILE A 45 -0.85 -3.06 -3.27
C ILE A 45 -0.75 -4.56 -3.03
N ASN A 46 0.19 -5.21 -3.70
CA ASN A 46 0.53 -6.62 -3.54
C ASN A 46 1.80 -6.75 -2.69
N ILE A 47 1.73 -7.48 -1.58
CA ILE A 47 2.89 -7.74 -0.74
C ILE A 47 3.50 -9.07 -1.14
N SER A 48 4.81 -9.10 -1.38
CA SER A 48 5.51 -10.33 -1.76
C SER A 48 5.28 -11.44 -0.72
N GLY A 49 4.67 -12.53 -1.18
CA GLY A 49 4.28 -13.68 -0.36
C GLY A 49 2.97 -13.51 0.42
N ASP A 50 2.14 -12.52 0.09
CA ASP A 50 0.74 -12.45 0.53
C ASP A 50 -0.17 -13.15 -0.48
N THR A 51 -0.96 -14.11 -0.01
CA THR A 51 -1.94 -14.84 -0.83
C THR A 51 -3.30 -14.13 -0.91
N GLY A 52 -3.40 -12.88 -0.42
CA GLY A 52 -4.68 -12.18 -0.27
C GLY A 52 -5.49 -12.68 0.94
N PRO A 53 -6.72 -12.19 1.17
CA PRO A 53 -7.67 -12.87 2.05
C PRO A 53 -8.00 -14.25 1.48
N ASP A 54 -8.23 -15.25 2.35
CA ASP A 54 -8.50 -16.68 2.03
C ASP A 54 -9.66 -16.95 1.04
N ASN A 55 -10.28 -15.92 0.46
CA ASN A 55 -11.48 -16.05 -0.36
C ASN A 55 -11.59 -15.02 -1.50
N SER A 56 -10.48 -14.51 -2.05
CA SER A 56 -10.57 -13.69 -3.27
C SER A 56 -9.39 -13.91 -4.20
N ASP A 57 -9.69 -14.05 -5.50
CA ASP A 57 -8.74 -14.06 -6.63
C ASP A 57 -7.87 -12.78 -6.73
N TYR A 58 -8.00 -11.86 -5.77
CA TYR A 58 -7.20 -10.66 -5.63
C TYR A 58 -6.22 -10.83 -4.46
N THR A 59 -4.95 -11.11 -4.78
CA THR A 59 -3.80 -11.00 -3.85
C THR A 59 -3.47 -9.54 -3.48
N THR A 60 -4.25 -8.58 -4.01
CA THR A 60 -3.98 -7.15 -3.94
C THR A 60 -4.87 -6.47 -2.89
N ARG A 61 -4.31 -5.59 -2.06
CA ARG A 61 -4.98 -4.94 -0.93
C ARG A 61 -5.07 -3.42 -1.10
N THR A 62 -6.01 -2.79 -0.40
CA THR A 62 -5.99 -1.32 -0.21
C THR A 62 -4.74 -0.92 0.59
N PRO A 63 -4.27 0.35 0.54
CA PRO A 63 -3.07 0.78 1.27
C PRO A 63 -3.08 0.43 2.76
N SER A 64 -4.18 0.68 3.47
CA SER A 64 -4.30 0.29 4.89
C SER A 64 -4.33 -1.23 5.07
N GLY A 65 -5.01 -1.97 4.17
CA GLY A 65 -5.03 -3.43 4.21
C GLY A 65 -3.65 -4.06 3.94
N ALA A 66 -2.87 -3.45 3.05
CA ALA A 66 -1.50 -3.80 2.78
C ALA A 66 -0.63 -3.46 4.00
N ALA A 67 -0.73 -2.25 4.56
CA ALA A 67 0.07 -1.85 5.72
C ALA A 67 -0.13 -2.82 6.90
N ARG A 68 -1.39 -3.20 7.17
CA ARG A 68 -1.70 -4.22 8.19
C ARG A 68 -1.04 -5.57 7.89
N LYS A 69 -1.00 -5.99 6.63
CA LYS A 69 -0.37 -7.27 6.27
C LYS A 69 1.15 -7.20 6.33
N ALA A 70 1.75 -6.06 5.94
CA ALA A 70 3.17 -5.79 6.10
C ALA A 70 3.56 -5.86 7.59
N ASP A 71 2.80 -5.16 8.44
CA ASP A 71 2.99 -5.14 9.89
C ASP A 71 2.83 -6.53 10.50
N ARG A 72 1.75 -7.26 10.14
CA ARG A 72 1.55 -8.65 10.59
C ARG A 72 2.65 -9.61 10.15
N ARG A 73 3.19 -9.42 8.94
CA ARG A 73 4.29 -10.27 8.43
C ARG A 73 5.61 -9.96 9.13
N HIS A 74 5.86 -8.68 9.40
CA HIS A 74 7.11 -8.21 9.98
C HIS A 74 7.17 -8.40 11.50
N ARG A 75 6.12 -7.96 12.21
CA ARG A 75 6.02 -7.98 13.67
C ARG A 75 5.40 -9.27 14.22
N GLY A 76 4.76 -10.06 13.37
CA GLY A 76 4.13 -11.31 13.81
C GLY A 76 3.02 -11.09 14.84
N VAL A 77 3.27 -11.52 16.07
CA VAL A 77 2.34 -11.39 17.21
C VAL A 77 2.28 -9.98 17.79
N ASP A 78 3.32 -9.18 17.57
CA ASP A 78 3.43 -7.78 18.04
C ASP A 78 2.83 -6.77 17.04
N ALA A 79 2.19 -7.29 16.00
CA ALA A 79 1.55 -6.47 15.00
C ALA A 79 0.36 -5.71 15.60
N ARG A 80 0.14 -4.47 15.16
CA ARG A 80 -1.04 -3.74 15.65
C ARG A 80 -2.29 -4.41 15.09
N ASP A 81 -3.18 -4.87 15.96
CA ASP A 81 -4.44 -5.49 15.53
C ASP A 81 -5.53 -4.45 15.22
N ASP A 82 -5.29 -3.18 15.54
CA ASP A 82 -6.25 -2.11 15.31
C ASP A 82 -6.51 -1.88 13.80
N PRO A 83 -7.75 -2.09 13.32
CA PRO A 83 -8.07 -1.96 11.91
C PRO A 83 -8.13 -0.51 11.42
N TYR A 84 -8.14 0.48 12.31
CA TYR A 84 -8.22 1.91 12.01
C TYR A 84 -6.92 2.67 12.29
N GLY A 85 -5.96 2.05 12.98
CA GLY A 85 -4.68 2.64 13.39
C GLY A 85 -3.64 2.74 12.28
N TYR A 86 -3.89 2.13 11.12
CA TYR A 86 -3.03 2.25 9.94
C TYR A 86 -3.59 3.28 8.97
N SER A 87 -3.05 4.50 9.04
CA SER A 87 -3.12 5.43 7.91
C SER A 87 -2.19 4.92 6.81
N GLY A 88 -2.55 3.85 6.09
CA GLY A 88 -1.66 3.17 5.14
C GLY A 88 -0.95 4.13 4.17
N TRP A 89 -1.60 5.25 3.84
CA TRP A 89 -1.04 6.32 3.02
C TRP A 89 0.27 6.95 3.54
N ASP A 90 0.44 7.07 4.86
CA ASP A 90 1.63 7.69 5.46
C ASP A 90 2.83 6.74 5.58
N TRP A 91 2.56 5.44 5.45
CA TRP A 91 3.53 4.37 5.68
C TRP A 91 4.10 3.81 4.38
N TRP A 92 3.38 3.95 3.28
CA TRP A 92 3.82 3.52 1.96
C TRP A 92 4.53 4.64 1.21
N GLU A 93 5.70 4.33 0.68
CA GLU A 93 6.45 5.17 -0.23
C GLU A 93 6.61 4.42 -1.54
N TYR A 94 6.53 5.12 -2.67
CA TYR A 94 6.79 4.52 -3.98
C TYR A 94 8.13 5.03 -4.52
N GLN A 95 8.78 4.20 -5.33
CA GLN A 95 10.02 4.59 -5.99
C GLN A 95 9.72 5.34 -7.30
N THR A 96 10.22 6.56 -7.43
CA THR A 96 10.19 7.35 -8.66
C THR A 96 11.21 6.82 -9.68
N GLU A 97 11.11 7.28 -10.93
CA GLU A 97 12.09 6.93 -11.97
C GLU A 97 13.52 7.37 -11.60
N ASP A 98 13.65 8.45 -10.84
CA ASP A 98 14.92 8.95 -10.27
C ASP A 98 15.44 8.12 -9.08
N ARG A 99 14.78 7.00 -8.74
CA ARG A 99 15.04 6.14 -7.57
C ARG A 99 14.81 6.82 -6.23
N GLU A 100 14.14 7.96 -6.22
CA GLU A 100 13.71 8.63 -5.00
C GLU A 100 12.47 7.92 -4.43
N TRP A 101 12.34 7.91 -3.11
CA TRP A 101 11.19 7.34 -2.43
C TRP A 101 10.31 8.45 -1.91
N ILE A 102 9.10 8.54 -2.44
CA ILE A 102 8.16 9.58 -2.02
C ILE A 102 6.89 8.96 -1.45
N PRO A 103 6.28 9.55 -0.41
CA PRO A 103 5.06 9.04 0.20
C PRO A 103 3.93 8.95 -0.83
N ILE A 104 3.16 7.86 -0.79
CA ILE A 104 1.98 7.74 -1.66
C ILE A 104 0.90 8.76 -1.29
N SER A 105 0.94 9.34 -0.09
CA SER A 105 0.08 10.45 0.33
C SER A 105 0.35 11.73 -0.48
N GLU A 106 1.60 11.98 -0.88
CA GLU A 106 2.04 13.14 -1.66
C GLU A 106 1.78 12.98 -3.17
N LEU A 107 1.27 11.82 -3.60
CA LEU A 107 0.87 11.63 -4.98
C LEU A 107 -0.22 12.67 -5.36
N PRO A 108 -0.07 13.34 -6.52
CA PRO A 108 -1.03 14.35 -6.96
C PRO A 108 -2.43 13.76 -7.05
N GLU A 109 -3.44 14.53 -6.61
CA GLU A 109 -4.83 14.17 -6.82
C GLU A 109 -5.16 14.24 -8.32
N TRP A 110 -5.87 13.25 -8.82
CA TRP A 110 -6.26 13.23 -10.22
C TRP A 110 -7.36 14.26 -10.48
N THR A 111 -7.01 15.37 -11.13
CA THR A 111 -7.98 16.20 -11.85
C THR A 111 -8.22 15.59 -13.22
N ARG A 112 -9.36 14.92 -13.37
CA ARG A 112 -9.88 14.43 -14.65
C ARG A 112 -9.97 15.60 -15.65
N PRO A 113 -9.43 15.50 -16.88
CA PRO A 113 -9.75 16.44 -17.95
C PRO A 113 -11.22 16.30 -18.39
#